data_AF-A0A9J7AB51-F1
#
_entry.id   AF-A0A9J7AB51-F1
#
_cell.length_a   1.000
_cell.length_b   1.000
_cell.length_c   1.000
_cell.angle_alpha   90.00
_cell.angle_beta   90.00
_cell.angle_gamma   90.00
#
_symmetry.space_group_name_H-M   'P 1'
#
loop_
_entity.id
_entity.type
_entity.pdbx_description
1 polymer ?
#
loop_
_entity_poly.entity_id
_entity_poly.type
_entity_poly.pdbx_seq_one_letter_code
_entity_poly.pdbx_strand_id
1 'polypeptide(L)'
;MPAQPYKVFISDLHAQGDMFDALTERRFGILEALLEDYARQSPGAPLSALRHYLLGEEATSPGLSDHFAELTAMMEILLRFKQDRRFWPVGVETFASCSWFLNILDEYAINGVLDDQRRDAIALLDYQDREQLCRYIAKAVLALACYRLHVVGDIFDRGPDAAKILDRLQGMPDVTIQWGNHDVLWMGAASGSLECIATVVRLCLKYGHIETLTRDYGINLNNLAQLARDSYACEPAEQFSVGSTTTDPNQPWEAMHKAIAVLQFKLEEQIIERNPNFALADRAMLKKVDFSNGFIILEGESVGLSDTYFPTVNSNSTSALTDQEWSVIEDLKAQFVESERLQKHINFLFANGSLLASDGRFVMFHGCLPVNEDLKPAPFQVNQRELSGRALFDAFELQLRKAYSRRGSKNCLYLSDIAWYLWCGPLSPLFGRNKMTTFERYFVADKRFHDEGKNPYFNTRDNQTFIASVAKELGGDGSSVIVNGHLPVKLKDGESPRFANGHLVCVDGGFSGAYRDLTGVAGMVFIADADNTYLFSIHERSSNLKFQLI
;
A
#
# COMPACT_ATOMS: atom_id res chain seq x y z
N MET A 1 -16.97 9.85 -26.81
CA MET A 1 -16.42 10.47 -25.58
C MET A 1 -14.92 10.18 -25.55
N PRO A 2 -14.04 11.00 -24.96
CA PRO A 2 -12.64 10.59 -24.83
C PRO A 2 -12.58 9.23 -24.14
N ALA A 3 -11.69 8.33 -24.60
CA ALA A 3 -11.43 7.08 -23.90
C ALA A 3 -11.07 7.43 -22.44
N GLN A 4 -11.82 6.90 -21.48
CA GLN A 4 -11.46 7.07 -20.08
C GLN A 4 -10.10 6.40 -19.86
N PRO A 5 -9.17 7.04 -19.12
CA PRO A 5 -7.90 6.40 -18.80
C PRO A 5 -8.15 5.11 -18.03
N TYR A 6 -7.24 4.14 -18.18
CA TYR A 6 -7.25 2.94 -17.35
C TYR A 6 -7.20 3.34 -15.87
N LYS A 7 -7.92 2.61 -15.02
CA LYS A 7 -7.75 2.69 -13.57
C LYS A 7 -6.87 1.52 -13.15
N VAL A 8 -5.76 1.82 -12.49
CA VAL A 8 -4.83 0.84 -11.96
C VAL A 8 -4.92 0.91 -10.45
N PHE A 9 -5.12 -0.23 -9.80
CA PHE A 9 -5.18 -0.36 -8.36
C PHE A 9 -4.05 -1.29 -7.90
N ILE A 10 -3.30 -0.84 -6.92
CA ILE A 10 -2.27 -1.59 -6.20
C ILE A 10 -2.42 -1.31 -4.71
N SER A 11 -1.94 -2.19 -3.84
CA SER A 11 -2.00 -2.02 -2.39
C SER A 11 -0.75 -2.58 -1.73
N ASP A 12 -0.48 -2.21 -0.48
CA ASP A 12 0.48 -2.91 0.38
C ASP A 12 1.90 -2.94 -0.21
N LEU A 13 2.35 -1.78 -0.71
CA LEU A 13 3.68 -1.63 -1.34
C LEU A 13 4.81 -1.93 -0.36
N HIS A 14 4.59 -1.72 0.94
CA HIS A 14 5.49 -2.03 2.04
C HIS A 14 6.94 -1.60 1.77
N ALA A 15 7.09 -0.38 1.26
CA ALA A 15 8.37 0.25 0.98
C ALA A 15 9.31 -0.55 0.04
N GLN A 16 8.75 -1.30 -0.92
CA GLN A 16 9.50 -2.09 -1.91
C GLN A 16 9.74 -1.29 -3.19
N GLY A 17 10.71 -0.37 -3.15
CA GLY A 17 10.94 0.62 -4.20
C GLY A 17 11.30 0.03 -5.56
N ASP A 18 12.14 -1.01 -5.60
CA ASP A 18 12.54 -1.65 -6.85
C ASP A 18 11.37 -2.32 -7.57
N MET A 19 10.44 -2.89 -6.80
CA MET A 19 9.22 -3.49 -7.34
C MET A 19 8.29 -2.41 -7.92
N PHE A 20 8.17 -1.28 -7.23
CA PHE A 20 7.37 -0.14 -7.70
C PHE A 20 7.96 0.48 -8.98
N ASP A 21 9.29 0.58 -9.07
CA ASP A 21 9.98 1.03 -10.28
C ASP A 21 9.71 0.08 -11.45
N ALA A 22 9.87 -1.24 -11.25
CA ALA A 22 9.60 -2.25 -12.28
C ALA A 22 8.13 -2.24 -12.74
N LEU A 23 7.19 -2.04 -11.81
CA LEU A 23 5.77 -1.86 -12.12
C LEU A 23 5.54 -0.62 -12.99
N THR A 24 6.18 0.50 -12.63
CA THR A 24 6.07 1.76 -13.39
C THR A 24 6.60 1.60 -14.81
N GLU A 25 7.75 0.95 -14.98
CA GLU A 25 8.36 0.65 -16.28
C GLU A 25 7.46 -0.24 -17.14
N ARG A 26 6.81 -1.23 -16.53
CA ARG A 26 5.84 -2.13 -17.18
C ARG A 26 4.43 -1.55 -17.27
N ARG A 27 4.26 -0.26 -16.96
CA ARG A 27 2.96 0.44 -16.90
C ARG A 27 1.88 -0.36 -16.18
N PHE A 28 2.26 -0.98 -15.07
CA PHE A 28 1.38 -1.74 -14.19
C PHE A 28 0.58 -2.83 -14.92
N GLY A 29 1.09 -3.39 -16.02
CA GLY A 29 0.42 -4.47 -16.76
C GLY A 29 -0.71 -4.01 -17.70
N ILE A 30 -0.87 -2.70 -17.96
CA ILE A 30 -1.89 -2.21 -18.91
C ILE A 30 -1.68 -2.78 -20.31
N LEU A 31 -0.42 -2.90 -20.72
CA LEU A 31 -0.06 -3.48 -22.02
C LEU A 31 -0.39 -4.97 -22.06
N GLU A 32 -0.30 -5.67 -20.93
CA GLU A 32 -0.74 -7.08 -20.82
C GLU A 32 -2.25 -7.18 -20.99
N ALA A 33 -3.03 -6.32 -20.33
CA ALA A 33 -4.48 -6.25 -20.51
C ALA A 33 -4.89 -5.98 -21.98
N LEU A 34 -4.20 -5.06 -22.65
CA LEU A 34 -4.41 -4.76 -24.07
C LEU A 34 -4.14 -5.97 -24.97
N LEU A 35 -3.04 -6.69 -24.71
CA LEU A 35 -2.67 -7.87 -25.47
C LEU A 35 -3.63 -9.05 -25.24
N GLU A 36 -4.06 -9.26 -24.00
CA GLU A 36 -5.06 -10.29 -23.65
C GLU A 36 -6.39 -10.07 -24.38
N ASP A 37 -6.86 -8.83 -24.41
CA ASP A 37 -8.06 -8.48 -25.14
C ASP A 37 -7.92 -8.65 -26.64
N TYR A 38 -6.77 -8.28 -27.18
CA TYR A 38 -6.50 -8.43 -28.60
C TYR A 38 -6.43 -9.91 -28.98
N ALA A 39 -5.72 -10.73 -28.20
CA ALA A 39 -5.63 -12.17 -28.39
C ALA A 39 -7.01 -12.85 -28.37
N ARG A 40 -7.89 -12.42 -27.47
CA ARG A 40 -9.27 -12.96 -27.35
C ARG A 40 -10.14 -12.64 -28.57
N GLN A 41 -9.96 -11.46 -29.16
CA GLN A 41 -10.72 -11.01 -30.33
C GLN A 41 -10.14 -11.52 -31.65
N SER A 42 -8.83 -11.76 -31.70
CA SER A 42 -8.10 -12.17 -32.91
C SER A 42 -7.30 -13.46 -32.68
N PRO A 43 -7.96 -14.65 -32.73
CA PRO A 43 -7.28 -15.93 -32.64
C PRO A 43 -6.26 -16.09 -33.79
N GLY A 44 -4.97 -16.08 -33.48
CA GLY A 44 -3.88 -16.06 -34.48
C GLY A 44 -3.08 -14.75 -34.52
N ALA A 45 -3.37 -13.80 -33.63
CA ALA A 45 -2.55 -12.60 -33.42
C ALA A 45 -1.05 -12.94 -33.28
N PRO A 46 -0.14 -12.15 -33.87
CA PRO A 46 1.30 -12.35 -33.76
C PRO A 46 1.82 -11.88 -32.39
N LEU A 47 1.41 -12.57 -31.32
CA LEU A 47 1.64 -12.15 -29.94
C LEU A 47 3.14 -11.99 -29.61
N SER A 48 4.01 -12.84 -30.14
CA SER A 48 5.46 -12.70 -29.95
C SER A 48 5.98 -11.36 -30.47
N ALA A 49 5.55 -10.94 -31.67
CA ALA A 49 5.93 -9.65 -32.23
C ALA A 49 5.32 -8.48 -31.46
N LEU A 50 4.05 -8.57 -31.08
CA LEU A 50 3.38 -7.54 -30.28
C LEU A 50 4.07 -7.34 -28.92
N ARG A 51 4.43 -8.44 -28.24
CA ARG A 51 5.20 -8.41 -26.99
C ARG A 51 6.61 -7.85 -27.20
N HIS A 52 7.27 -8.17 -28.30
CA HIS A 52 8.56 -7.56 -28.65
C HIS A 52 8.47 -6.03 -28.74
N TYR A 53 7.52 -5.50 -29.52
CA TYR A 53 7.42 -4.06 -29.76
C TYR A 53 6.84 -3.28 -28.57
N LEU A 54 5.84 -3.82 -27.87
CA LEU A 54 5.15 -3.12 -26.79
C LEU A 54 5.79 -3.35 -25.41
N LEU A 55 6.32 -4.54 -25.16
CA LEU A 55 6.90 -4.93 -23.85
C LEU A 55 8.43 -5.03 -23.88
N GLY A 56 9.07 -4.93 -25.05
CA GLY A 56 10.53 -5.05 -25.17
C GLY A 56 11.05 -6.47 -24.90
N GLU A 57 10.21 -7.50 -25.07
CA GLU A 57 10.63 -8.89 -24.92
C GLU A 57 11.52 -9.37 -26.07
N GLU A 58 12.35 -10.39 -25.84
CA GLU A 58 13.15 -10.97 -26.92
C GLU A 58 12.25 -11.64 -27.97
N ALA A 59 12.48 -11.32 -29.24
CA ALA A 59 11.73 -11.93 -30.34
C ALA A 59 12.07 -13.43 -30.43
N THR A 60 11.05 -14.29 -30.39
CA THR A 60 11.25 -15.73 -30.56
C THR A 60 11.51 -16.06 -32.04
N SER A 61 12.79 -16.15 -32.42
CA SER A 61 13.34 -16.51 -33.74
C SER A 61 12.95 -15.61 -34.93
N PRO A 62 13.92 -15.16 -35.76
CA PRO A 62 13.70 -14.30 -36.93
C PRO A 62 13.16 -15.04 -38.17
N GLY A 63 12.44 -16.15 -37.98
CA GLY A 63 12.01 -17.04 -39.06
C GLY A 63 10.56 -16.77 -39.49
N LEU A 64 10.37 -16.16 -40.67
CA LEU A 64 9.11 -16.06 -41.41
C LEU A 64 7.89 -15.67 -40.53
N SER A 65 7.99 -14.61 -39.74
CA SER A 65 6.77 -13.98 -39.24
C SER A 65 6.02 -13.36 -40.42
N ASP A 66 4.69 -13.42 -40.39
CA ASP A 66 3.86 -12.68 -41.32
C ASP A 66 3.90 -11.20 -40.91
N HIS A 67 4.88 -10.46 -41.42
CA HIS A 67 5.14 -9.06 -41.05
C HIS A 67 3.95 -8.15 -41.38
N PHE A 68 3.14 -8.54 -42.37
CA PHE A 68 1.89 -7.85 -42.67
C PHE A 68 0.88 -8.04 -41.53
N ALA A 69 0.79 -9.25 -40.97
CA ALA A 69 -0.01 -9.52 -39.78
C ALA A 69 0.49 -8.75 -38.55
N GLU A 70 1.80 -8.59 -38.37
CA GLU A 70 2.37 -7.78 -37.28
C GLU A 70 1.97 -6.32 -37.36
N LEU A 71 2.17 -5.69 -38.52
CA LEU A 71 1.84 -4.29 -38.72
C LEU A 71 0.33 -4.06 -38.59
N THR A 72 -0.48 -4.95 -39.17
CA THR A 72 -1.94 -4.92 -39.05
C THR A 72 -2.37 -5.00 -37.59
N ALA A 73 -1.81 -5.93 -36.81
CA ALA A 73 -2.12 -6.07 -35.40
C ALA A 73 -1.73 -4.83 -34.58
N MET A 74 -0.55 -4.25 -34.84
CA MET A 74 -0.12 -3.00 -34.20
C MET A 74 -1.06 -1.84 -34.53
N MET A 75 -1.50 -1.72 -35.79
CA MET A 75 -2.48 -0.72 -36.22
C MET A 75 -3.83 -0.93 -35.54
N GLU A 76 -4.32 -2.17 -35.44
CA GLU A 76 -5.58 -2.49 -34.77
C GLU A 76 -5.55 -2.10 -33.29
N ILE A 77 -4.46 -2.41 -32.58
CA ILE A 77 -4.28 -2.00 -31.18
C ILE A 77 -4.26 -0.47 -31.07
N LEU A 78 -3.53 0.22 -31.95
CA LEU A 78 -3.51 1.69 -31.98
C LEU A 78 -4.91 2.27 -32.22
N LEU A 79 -5.69 1.69 -33.14
CA LEU A 79 -7.04 2.14 -33.49
C LEU A 79 -8.07 1.96 -32.38
N ARG A 80 -7.81 1.14 -31.35
CA ARG A 80 -8.64 1.13 -30.13
C ARG A 80 -8.72 2.49 -29.46
N PHE A 81 -7.68 3.32 -29.63
CA PHE A 81 -7.62 4.67 -29.10
C PHE A 81 -8.20 5.74 -30.04
N LYS A 82 -8.79 5.37 -31.19
CA LYS A 82 -9.31 6.34 -32.20
C LYS A 82 -10.32 7.33 -31.64
N GLN A 83 -11.09 6.96 -30.61
CA GLN A 83 -12.05 7.87 -29.96
C GLN A 83 -11.40 8.84 -28.97
N ASP A 84 -10.13 8.62 -28.60
CA ASP A 84 -9.37 9.49 -27.73
C ASP A 84 -8.87 10.73 -28.49
N ARG A 85 -9.13 11.93 -27.97
CA ARG A 85 -8.65 13.18 -28.57
C ARG A 85 -7.13 13.26 -28.63
N ARG A 86 -6.41 12.55 -27.75
CA ARG A 86 -4.95 12.46 -27.73
C ARG A 86 -4.38 11.68 -28.91
N PHE A 87 -5.17 10.81 -29.54
CA PHE A 87 -4.76 10.06 -30.73
C PHE A 87 -4.35 11.00 -31.87
N TRP A 88 -5.11 12.08 -32.09
CA TRP A 88 -4.90 12.99 -33.23
C TRP A 88 -3.53 13.68 -33.19
N PRO A 89 -3.09 14.29 -32.08
CA PRO A 89 -1.73 14.84 -31.96
C PRO A 89 -0.62 13.80 -32.07
N VAL A 90 -0.80 12.61 -31.46
CA VAL A 90 0.18 11.52 -31.52
C VAL A 90 0.42 11.08 -32.97
N GLY A 91 -0.65 11.04 -33.79
CA GLY A 91 -0.55 10.74 -35.21
C GLY A 91 0.31 11.76 -35.99
N VAL A 92 0.15 13.05 -35.69
CA VAL A 92 0.81 14.14 -36.42
C VAL A 92 2.29 14.24 -36.08
N GLU A 93 2.70 14.17 -34.81
CA GLU A 93 4.11 14.29 -34.43
C GLU A 93 4.89 12.99 -34.62
N THR A 94 4.28 11.85 -34.30
CA THR A 94 4.97 10.54 -34.34
C THR A 94 5.12 10.03 -35.78
N PHE A 95 4.15 10.32 -36.65
CA PHE A 95 4.17 9.91 -38.06
C PHE A 95 4.34 11.08 -39.02
N ALA A 96 4.86 12.23 -38.57
CA ALA A 96 5.05 13.43 -39.38
C ALA A 96 5.83 13.15 -40.69
N SER A 97 6.80 12.25 -40.63
CA SER A 97 7.63 11.82 -41.76
C SER A 97 7.00 10.72 -42.62
N CYS A 98 5.84 10.19 -42.22
CA CYS A 98 5.17 9.02 -42.80
C CYS A 98 3.72 9.34 -43.17
N SER A 99 3.49 10.43 -43.90
CA SER A 99 2.15 10.86 -44.33
C SER A 99 1.38 9.79 -45.12
N TRP A 100 2.09 8.94 -45.86
CA TRP A 100 1.51 7.78 -46.55
C TRP A 100 0.93 6.74 -45.56
N PHE A 101 1.52 6.55 -44.39
CA PHE A 101 1.04 5.62 -43.36
C PHE A 101 -0.23 6.12 -42.69
N LEU A 102 -0.35 7.44 -42.48
CA LEU A 102 -1.59 8.03 -41.96
C LEU A 102 -2.78 7.73 -42.89
N ASN A 103 -2.58 7.80 -44.20
CA ASN A 103 -3.62 7.46 -45.18
C ASN A 103 -4.02 5.97 -45.11
N ILE A 104 -3.08 5.08 -44.83
CA ILE A 104 -3.34 3.64 -44.64
C ILE A 104 -4.11 3.42 -43.33
N LEU A 105 -3.68 4.06 -42.25
CA LEU A 105 -4.33 3.97 -40.95
C LEU A 105 -5.77 4.49 -40.99
N ASP A 106 -5.99 5.64 -41.62
CA ASP A 106 -7.32 6.24 -41.79
C ASP A 106 -8.24 5.36 -42.64
N GLU A 107 -7.74 4.82 -43.74
CA GLU A 107 -8.53 3.92 -44.57
C GLU A 107 -8.89 2.63 -43.81
N TYR A 108 -7.91 2.01 -43.16
CA TYR A 108 -8.18 0.82 -42.35
C TYR A 108 -9.21 1.11 -41.25
N ALA A 109 -9.11 2.28 -40.63
CA ALA A 109 -10.03 2.71 -39.59
C ALA A 109 -11.46 3.00 -40.10
N ILE A 110 -11.67 3.16 -41.41
CA ILE A 110 -12.98 3.37 -42.04
C ILE A 110 -13.53 2.04 -42.55
N ASN A 111 -12.71 1.28 -43.26
CA ASN A 111 -13.13 0.10 -44.03
C ASN A 111 -12.98 -1.22 -43.26
N GLY A 112 -12.15 -1.25 -42.21
CA GLY A 112 -11.78 -2.46 -41.47
C GLY A 112 -10.89 -3.43 -42.27
N VAL A 113 -10.59 -3.11 -43.53
CA VAL A 113 -9.76 -3.92 -44.43
C VAL A 113 -8.97 -2.96 -45.32
N LEU A 114 -7.69 -3.26 -45.57
CA LEU A 114 -6.88 -2.58 -46.59
C LEU A 114 -7.15 -3.16 -47.97
N ASP A 115 -7.20 -2.30 -48.99
CA ASP A 115 -7.22 -2.73 -50.39
C ASP A 115 -5.89 -3.34 -50.84
N ASP A 116 -5.93 -4.07 -51.97
CA ASP A 116 -4.76 -4.79 -52.49
C ASP A 116 -3.58 -3.84 -52.74
N GLN A 117 -3.83 -2.61 -53.20
CA GLN A 117 -2.79 -1.64 -53.48
C GLN A 117 -2.01 -1.24 -52.22
N ARG A 118 -2.68 -1.04 -51.09
CA ARG A 118 -2.00 -0.69 -49.82
C ARG A 118 -1.41 -1.90 -49.12
N ARG A 119 -2.02 -3.07 -49.26
CA ARG A 119 -1.41 -4.34 -48.84
C ARG A 119 -0.08 -4.55 -49.55
N ASP A 120 -0.05 -4.36 -50.87
CA ASP A 120 1.16 -4.44 -51.67
C ASP A 120 2.16 -3.34 -51.27
N ALA A 121 1.71 -2.11 -50.99
CA ALA A 121 2.58 -1.04 -50.52
C ALA A 121 3.27 -1.37 -49.19
N ILE A 122 2.56 -1.99 -48.24
CA ILE A 122 3.15 -2.47 -46.97
C ILE A 122 4.12 -3.63 -47.24
N ALA A 123 3.77 -4.55 -48.13
CA ALA A 123 4.61 -5.69 -48.49
C ALA A 123 5.92 -5.27 -49.18
N LEU A 124 5.92 -4.11 -49.86
CA LEU A 124 7.08 -3.52 -50.53
C LEU A 124 8.05 -2.79 -49.59
N LEU A 125 7.65 -2.51 -48.34
CA LEU A 125 8.56 -1.89 -47.38
C LEU A 125 9.74 -2.82 -47.09
N ASP A 126 10.94 -2.25 -47.02
CA ASP A 126 12.11 -3.01 -46.58
C ASP A 126 12.03 -3.34 -45.08
N TYR A 127 12.98 -4.13 -44.59
CA TYR A 127 13.00 -4.51 -43.17
C TYR A 127 13.17 -3.30 -42.24
N GLN A 128 14.01 -2.33 -42.60
CA GLN A 128 14.32 -1.19 -41.72
C GLN A 128 13.11 -0.25 -41.58
N ASP A 129 12.43 0.05 -42.69
CA ASP A 129 11.26 0.91 -42.69
C ASP A 129 10.10 0.28 -41.89
N ARG A 130 9.90 -1.04 -42.00
CA ARG A 130 8.87 -1.78 -41.24
C ARG A 130 9.16 -1.78 -39.75
N GLU A 131 10.39 -2.16 -39.38
CA GLU A 131 10.85 -2.16 -38.00
C GLU A 131 10.66 -0.78 -37.36
N GLN A 132 11.04 0.28 -38.08
CA GLN A 132 10.89 1.65 -37.64
C GLN A 132 9.42 2.04 -37.46
N LEU A 133 8.55 1.61 -38.39
CA LEU A 133 7.11 1.87 -38.32
C LEU A 133 6.44 1.17 -37.13
N CYS A 134 6.74 -0.11 -36.89
CA CYS A 134 6.24 -0.85 -35.73
C CYS A 134 6.68 -0.16 -34.42
N ARG A 135 7.93 0.33 -34.34
CA ARG A 135 8.41 1.11 -33.19
C ARG A 135 7.69 2.44 -33.01
N TYR A 136 7.36 3.14 -34.10
CA TYR A 136 6.55 4.36 -34.03
C TYR A 136 5.12 4.08 -33.54
N ILE A 137 4.49 3.02 -34.02
CA ILE A 137 3.17 2.61 -33.53
C ILE A 137 3.24 2.21 -32.06
N ALA A 138 4.25 1.45 -31.65
CA ALA A 138 4.45 1.10 -30.25
C ALA A 138 4.58 2.33 -29.36
N LYS A 139 5.39 3.33 -29.78
CA LYS A 139 5.53 4.61 -29.08
C LYS A 139 4.19 5.35 -28.98
N ALA A 140 3.39 5.34 -30.05
CA ALA A 140 2.06 5.93 -30.05
C ALA A 140 1.10 5.22 -29.07
N VAL A 141 1.05 3.89 -29.10
CA VAL A 141 0.26 3.09 -28.15
C VAL A 141 0.67 3.38 -26.71
N LEU A 142 1.97 3.42 -26.42
CA LEU A 142 2.51 3.76 -25.09
C LEU A 142 2.13 5.17 -24.64
N ALA A 143 2.08 6.14 -25.55
CA ALA A 143 1.65 7.51 -25.25
C ALA A 143 0.14 7.60 -24.95
N LEU A 144 -0.67 6.73 -25.56
CA LEU A 144 -2.13 6.72 -25.43
C LEU A 144 -2.63 5.84 -24.29
N ALA A 145 -1.86 4.83 -23.88
CA ALA A 145 -2.13 3.97 -22.73
C ALA A 145 -1.91 4.69 -21.39
N CYS A 146 -2.65 5.78 -21.17
CA CYS A 146 -2.64 6.55 -19.93
C CYS A 146 -3.51 5.89 -18.87
N TYR A 147 -3.15 6.12 -17.61
CA TYR A 147 -3.85 5.57 -16.46
C TYR A 147 -3.92 6.54 -15.30
N ARG A 148 -4.89 6.31 -14.44
CA ARG A 148 -4.94 6.82 -13.07
C ARG A 148 -4.52 5.71 -12.13
N LEU A 149 -3.56 6.00 -11.27
CA LEU A 149 -3.08 5.08 -10.25
C LEU A 149 -3.83 5.30 -8.93
N HIS A 150 -4.35 4.23 -8.38
CA HIS A 150 -4.98 4.15 -7.07
C HIS A 150 -4.09 3.26 -6.17
N VAL A 151 -3.46 3.87 -5.17
CA VAL A 151 -2.66 3.14 -4.17
C VAL A 151 -3.53 2.95 -2.94
N VAL A 152 -3.92 1.71 -2.67
CA VAL A 152 -4.91 1.35 -1.63
C VAL A 152 -4.23 1.04 -0.30
N GLY A 153 -3.23 1.82 0.07
CA GLY A 153 -2.61 1.85 1.39
C GLY A 153 -1.25 1.18 1.51
N ASP A 154 -0.66 1.37 2.68
CA ASP A 154 0.59 0.80 3.17
C ASP A 154 1.77 1.00 2.20
N ILE A 155 2.05 2.28 1.93
CA ILE A 155 3.25 2.73 1.21
C ILE A 155 4.47 2.56 2.11
N PHE A 156 4.35 3.02 3.35
CA PHE A 156 5.30 2.71 4.42
C PHE A 156 5.03 1.29 4.94
N ASP A 157 6.08 0.54 5.30
CA ASP A 157 6.07 -0.64 6.20
C ASP A 157 7.44 -1.37 6.14
N ARG A 158 7.49 -2.68 5.88
CA ARG A 158 8.62 -3.62 6.02
C ARG A 158 9.66 -3.53 4.90
N GLY A 159 9.89 -2.36 4.34
CA GLY A 159 10.90 -2.12 3.32
C GLY A 159 11.65 -0.82 3.56
N PRO A 160 12.81 -0.64 2.90
CA PRO A 160 13.65 0.55 3.11
C PRO A 160 13.23 1.76 2.27
N ASP A 161 12.46 1.57 1.19
CA ASP A 161 12.37 2.55 0.09
C ASP A 161 11.07 3.37 0.07
N ALA A 162 10.40 3.55 1.20
CA ALA A 162 9.16 4.32 1.27
C ALA A 162 9.35 5.75 0.71
N ALA A 163 10.47 6.39 1.07
CA ALA A 163 10.82 7.72 0.60
C ALA A 163 10.99 7.78 -0.93
N LYS A 164 11.65 6.78 -1.52
CA LYS A 164 11.83 6.64 -2.98
C LYS A 164 10.49 6.48 -3.70
N ILE A 165 9.59 5.65 -3.18
CA ILE A 165 8.24 5.46 -3.73
C ILE A 165 7.47 6.78 -3.72
N LEU A 166 7.49 7.50 -2.60
CA LEU A 166 6.78 8.78 -2.45
C LEU A 166 7.33 9.86 -3.40
N ASP A 167 8.65 9.96 -3.56
CA ASP A 167 9.26 10.86 -4.56
C ASP A 167 8.80 10.51 -5.99
N ARG A 168 8.68 9.22 -6.31
CA ARG A 168 8.21 8.75 -7.62
C ARG A 168 6.72 9.06 -7.83
N LEU A 169 5.87 8.79 -6.83
CA LEU A 169 4.44 9.09 -6.86
C LEU A 169 4.17 10.60 -7.01
N GLN A 170 4.96 11.45 -6.35
CA GLN A 170 4.87 12.91 -6.49
C GLN A 170 5.14 13.40 -7.93
N GLY A 171 5.93 12.66 -8.70
CA GLY A 171 6.21 12.96 -10.11
C GLY A 171 5.17 12.44 -11.09
N MET A 172 4.17 11.68 -10.63
CA MET A 172 3.12 11.10 -11.48
C MET A 172 1.89 12.04 -11.54
N PRO A 173 1.24 12.18 -12.70
CA PRO A 173 0.18 13.18 -12.90
C PRO A 173 -1.19 12.83 -12.28
N ASP A 174 -1.53 11.54 -12.16
CA ASP A 174 -2.87 11.07 -11.77
C ASP A 174 -2.76 9.96 -10.70
N VAL A 175 -2.47 10.34 -9.45
CA VAL A 175 -2.35 9.42 -8.31
C VAL A 175 -3.40 9.76 -7.26
N THR A 176 -4.08 8.73 -6.75
CA THR A 176 -4.90 8.82 -5.53
C THR A 176 -4.49 7.75 -4.54
N ILE A 177 -4.64 8.03 -3.24
CA ILE A 177 -4.16 7.16 -2.17
C ILE A 177 -5.27 6.93 -1.14
N GLN A 178 -5.53 5.68 -0.78
CA GLN A 178 -6.32 5.34 0.40
C GLN A 178 -5.35 4.98 1.51
N TRP A 179 -5.32 5.74 2.60
CA TRP A 179 -4.29 5.54 3.63
C TRP A 179 -4.42 4.19 4.32
N GLY A 180 -3.30 3.48 4.46
CA GLY A 180 -3.21 2.28 5.28
C GLY A 180 -2.87 2.58 6.74
N ASN A 181 -2.89 1.56 7.59
CA ASN A 181 -2.55 1.71 9.02
C ASN A 181 -1.10 2.14 9.19
N HIS A 182 -0.17 1.65 8.37
CA HIS A 182 1.22 2.09 8.43
C HIS A 182 1.38 3.52 7.95
N ASP A 183 0.66 3.95 6.90
CA ASP A 183 0.70 5.34 6.44
C ASP A 183 0.22 6.30 7.53
N VAL A 184 -0.92 5.99 8.17
CA VAL A 184 -1.47 6.82 9.26
C VAL A 184 -0.52 6.90 10.45
N LEU A 185 0.22 5.83 10.75
CA LEU A 185 1.22 5.85 11.81
C LEU A 185 2.33 6.89 11.52
N TRP A 186 2.86 6.91 10.29
CA TRP A 186 3.84 7.91 9.87
C TRP A 186 3.26 9.32 9.80
N MET A 187 2.01 9.47 9.36
CA MET A 187 1.28 10.74 9.38
C MET A 187 1.09 11.26 10.81
N GLY A 188 0.79 10.37 11.77
CA GLY A 188 0.70 10.67 13.19
C GLY A 188 2.04 11.11 13.77
N ALA A 189 3.13 10.40 13.44
CA ALA A 189 4.48 10.74 13.86
C ALA A 189 4.90 12.13 13.35
N ALA A 190 4.69 12.42 12.06
CA ALA A 190 4.94 13.72 11.47
C ALA A 190 4.05 14.86 12.01
N SER A 191 2.92 14.51 12.65
CA SER A 191 2.05 15.44 13.37
C SER A 191 2.49 15.68 14.83
N GLY A 192 3.55 14.99 15.29
CA GLY A 192 4.09 15.10 16.64
C GLY A 192 3.45 14.16 17.67
N SER A 193 2.78 13.10 17.24
CA SER A 193 2.26 12.06 18.15
C SER A 193 3.41 11.25 18.76
N LEU A 194 3.62 11.37 20.07
CA LEU A 194 4.71 10.71 20.79
C LEU A 194 4.66 9.19 20.64
N GLU A 195 3.48 8.60 20.80
CA GLU A 195 3.32 7.15 20.65
C GLU A 195 3.63 6.74 19.20
N CYS A 196 3.12 7.46 18.21
CA CYS A 196 3.32 7.05 16.82
C CYS A 196 4.80 7.16 16.43
N ILE A 197 5.51 8.17 16.96
CA ILE A 197 6.97 8.29 16.84
C ILE A 197 7.66 7.07 17.44
N ALA A 198 7.32 6.71 18.68
CA ALA A 198 7.91 5.54 19.35
C ALA A 198 7.65 4.25 18.54
N THR A 199 6.43 4.07 18.03
CA THR A 199 6.04 2.91 17.23
C THR A 199 6.74 2.89 15.87
N VAL A 200 6.87 4.02 15.17
CA VAL A 200 7.65 4.11 13.92
C VAL A 200 9.11 3.73 14.17
N VAL A 201 9.74 4.30 15.20
CA VAL A 201 11.14 4.00 15.54
C VAL A 201 11.32 2.53 15.89
N ARG A 202 10.41 1.96 16.69
CA ARG A 202 10.40 0.53 17.01
C ARG A 202 10.27 -0.35 15.76
N LEU A 203 9.36 -0.02 14.85
CA LEU A 203 9.16 -0.81 13.62
C LEU A 203 10.39 -0.75 12.71
N CYS A 204 11.02 0.42 12.56
CA CYS A 204 12.26 0.57 11.80
C CYS A 204 13.41 -0.25 12.40
N LEU A 205 13.54 -0.30 13.74
CA LEU A 205 14.51 -1.16 14.42
C LEU A 205 14.16 -2.65 14.21
N LYS A 206 12.91 -3.04 14.46
CA LYS A 206 12.45 -4.43 14.32
C LYS A 206 12.71 -5.00 12.92
N TYR A 207 12.43 -4.23 11.88
CA TYR A 207 12.55 -4.69 10.50
C TYR A 207 13.89 -4.32 9.84
N GLY A 208 14.77 -3.58 10.52
CA GLY A 208 16.09 -3.24 10.01
C GLY A 208 16.07 -2.14 8.93
N HIS A 209 15.10 -1.23 8.99
CA HIS A 209 14.96 -0.10 8.06
C HIS A 209 15.34 1.23 8.73
N ILE A 210 16.46 1.22 9.46
CA ILE A 210 16.98 2.37 10.18
C ILE A 210 17.37 3.51 9.22
N GLU A 211 17.83 3.18 8.01
CA GLU A 211 18.19 4.16 6.99
C GLU A 211 17.01 5.05 6.58
N THR A 212 15.77 4.54 6.63
CA THR A 212 14.58 5.36 6.39
C THR A 212 14.46 6.48 7.41
N LEU A 213 14.84 6.25 8.66
CA LEU A 213 14.89 7.29 9.68
C LEU A 213 16.09 8.22 9.46
N THR A 214 17.29 7.66 9.40
CA THR A 214 18.55 8.42 9.47
C THR A 214 18.90 9.10 8.14
N ARG A 215 18.93 8.34 7.04
CA ARG A 215 19.34 8.83 5.72
C ARG A 215 18.22 9.56 5.03
N ASP A 216 17.01 8.99 5.02
CA ASP A 216 15.92 9.57 4.22
C ASP A 216 15.26 10.76 4.91
N TYR A 217 15.03 10.68 6.23
CA TYR A 217 14.32 11.72 6.97
C TYR A 217 15.17 12.49 7.98
N GLY A 218 16.47 12.19 8.11
CA GLY A 218 17.39 12.96 8.94
C GLY A 218 17.20 12.79 10.45
N ILE A 219 16.55 11.71 10.89
CA ILE A 219 16.27 11.43 12.30
C ILE A 219 17.49 10.79 12.96
N ASN A 220 18.02 11.43 14.00
CA ASN A 220 19.15 11.02 14.80
C ASN A 220 18.69 10.21 16.03
N LEU A 221 19.30 9.04 16.22
CA LEU A 221 18.97 8.10 17.31
C LEU A 221 19.96 8.12 18.48
N ASN A 222 20.89 9.08 18.56
CA ASN A 222 21.96 9.11 19.57
C ASN A 222 21.41 9.20 21.01
N ASN A 223 20.37 9.98 21.24
CA ASN A 223 19.77 10.08 22.58
C ASN A 223 19.10 8.76 22.99
N LEU A 224 18.47 8.06 22.05
CA LEU A 224 17.94 6.72 22.29
C LEU A 224 19.07 5.71 22.55
N ALA A 225 20.17 5.80 21.81
CA ALA A 225 21.36 4.97 22.03
C ALA A 225 21.95 5.22 23.43
N GLN A 226 21.98 6.48 23.88
CA GLN A 226 22.46 6.83 25.22
C GLN A 226 21.55 6.25 26.31
N LEU A 227 20.22 6.41 26.19
CA LEU A 227 19.25 5.76 27.09
C LEU A 227 19.45 4.23 27.14
N ALA A 228 19.66 3.60 25.98
CA ALA A 228 19.90 2.18 25.89
C ALA A 228 21.19 1.75 26.61
N ARG A 229 22.29 2.50 26.47
CA ARG A 229 23.54 2.21 27.22
C ARG A 229 23.38 2.42 28.71
N ASP A 230 22.66 3.45 29.13
CA ASP A 230 22.57 3.81 30.55
C ASP A 230 21.63 2.86 31.32
N SER A 231 20.54 2.43 30.69
CA SER A 231 19.47 1.68 31.37
C SER A 231 19.32 0.23 30.89
N TYR A 232 19.67 -0.08 29.64
CA TYR A 232 19.39 -1.37 28.98
C TYR A 232 20.64 -2.15 28.54
N ALA A 233 21.83 -1.85 29.11
CA ALA A 233 23.10 -2.48 28.71
C ALA A 233 23.26 -3.97 29.03
N CYS A 234 22.27 -4.64 29.63
CA CYS A 234 22.26 -6.09 29.79
C CYS A 234 22.02 -6.78 28.44
N GLU A 235 22.49 -8.03 28.26
CA GLU A 235 22.26 -8.81 27.03
C GLU A 235 20.76 -8.81 26.67
N PRO A 236 20.37 -8.15 25.56
CA PRO A 236 18.97 -8.06 25.17
C PRO A 236 18.42 -9.44 24.79
N ALA A 237 17.16 -9.71 25.12
CA ALA A 237 16.52 -10.96 24.73
C ALA A 237 16.46 -11.09 23.19
N GLU A 238 16.58 -12.30 22.65
CA GLU A 238 16.52 -12.61 21.21
C GLU A 238 15.31 -11.95 20.50
N GLN A 239 14.21 -11.74 21.22
CA GLN A 239 12.97 -11.09 20.75
C GLN A 239 13.17 -9.64 20.28
N PHE A 240 14.25 -8.97 20.73
CA PHE A 240 14.61 -7.59 20.37
C PHE A 240 15.68 -7.51 19.28
N SER A 241 16.01 -8.63 18.64
CA SER A 241 16.88 -8.66 17.45
C SER A 241 16.45 -7.60 16.44
N VAL A 242 17.43 -6.91 15.87
CA VAL A 242 17.23 -5.89 14.83
C VAL A 242 17.37 -6.52 13.46
N GLY A 243 16.52 -6.10 12.51
CA GLY A 243 16.56 -6.64 11.15
C GLY A 243 17.92 -6.43 10.47
N SER A 244 18.31 -7.37 9.62
CA SER A 244 19.62 -7.39 8.95
C SER A 244 19.79 -6.27 7.92
N THR A 245 20.37 -5.14 8.33
CA THR A 245 21.05 -4.19 7.43
C THR A 245 22.33 -3.67 8.09
N THR A 246 23.22 -3.11 7.27
CA THR A 246 24.53 -2.56 7.65
C THR A 246 24.38 -1.44 8.67
N THR A 247 24.32 -1.82 9.94
CA THR A 247 24.23 -0.91 11.07
C THR A 247 25.61 -0.77 11.70
N ASP A 248 25.92 0.41 12.22
CA ASP A 248 27.17 0.65 12.97
C ASP A 248 27.27 -0.37 14.12
N PRO A 249 28.25 -1.29 14.12
CA PRO A 249 28.34 -2.35 15.11
C PRO A 249 28.56 -1.82 16.53
N ASN A 250 28.92 -0.54 16.68
CA ASN A 250 29.17 0.10 17.98
C ASN A 250 27.88 0.66 18.64
N GLN A 251 26.75 0.60 17.95
CA GLN A 251 25.48 1.06 18.51
C GLN A 251 24.73 -0.10 19.18
N PRO A 252 24.07 0.15 20.34
CA PRO A 252 23.40 -0.88 21.12
C PRO A 252 21.99 -1.16 20.57
N TRP A 253 21.88 -1.62 19.32
CA TRP A 253 20.63 -1.67 18.55
C TRP A 253 19.49 -2.46 19.22
N GLU A 254 19.77 -3.64 19.76
CA GLU A 254 18.77 -4.47 20.42
C GLU A 254 18.31 -3.84 21.74
N ALA A 255 19.23 -3.23 22.49
CA ALA A 255 18.89 -2.47 23.70
C ALA A 255 18.07 -1.22 23.36
N MET A 256 18.35 -0.53 22.25
CA MET A 256 17.53 0.58 21.73
C MET A 256 16.12 0.09 21.36
N HIS A 257 16.02 -1.08 20.71
CA HIS A 257 14.74 -1.68 20.35
C HIS A 257 13.91 -2.01 21.59
N LYS A 258 14.53 -2.59 22.62
CA LYS A 258 13.85 -2.82 23.91
C LYS A 258 13.47 -1.51 24.61
N ALA A 259 14.36 -0.54 24.67
CA ALA A 259 14.12 0.76 25.30
C ALA A 259 12.93 1.49 24.67
N ILE A 260 12.89 1.58 23.33
CA ILE A 260 11.78 2.24 22.64
C ILE A 260 10.47 1.44 22.75
N ALA A 261 10.53 0.10 22.81
CA ALA A 261 9.33 -0.72 23.03
C ALA A 261 8.73 -0.48 24.43
N VAL A 262 9.55 -0.46 25.49
CA VAL A 262 9.07 -0.14 26.84
C VAL A 262 8.50 1.28 26.88
N LEU A 263 9.18 2.26 26.31
CA LEU A 263 8.71 3.63 26.19
C LEU A 263 7.36 3.72 25.43
N GLN A 264 7.21 2.98 24.34
CA GLN A 264 5.94 2.88 23.60
C GLN A 264 4.82 2.38 24.51
N PHE A 265 5.00 1.28 25.25
CA PHE A 265 3.96 0.75 26.14
C PHE A 265 3.52 1.74 27.23
N LYS A 266 4.45 2.55 27.74
CA LYS A 266 4.12 3.65 28.68
C LYS A 266 3.25 4.71 28.00
N LEU A 267 3.61 5.13 26.79
CA LEU A 267 2.87 6.12 26.01
C LEU A 267 1.47 5.61 25.61
N GLU A 268 1.34 4.34 25.24
CA GLU A 268 0.06 3.67 25.00
C GLU A 268 -0.83 3.73 26.25
N GLU A 269 -0.29 3.39 27.42
CA GLU A 269 -1.02 3.48 28.69
C GLU A 269 -1.52 4.90 28.96
N GLN A 270 -0.69 5.92 28.73
CA GLN A 270 -1.13 7.32 28.84
C GLN A 270 -2.26 7.68 27.87
N ILE A 271 -2.26 7.14 26.64
CA ILE A 271 -3.34 7.37 25.66
C ILE A 271 -4.62 6.71 26.14
N ILE A 272 -4.52 5.45 26.59
CA ILE A 272 -5.65 4.65 27.06
C ILE A 272 -6.32 5.32 28.27
N GLU A 273 -5.53 5.80 29.24
CA GLU A 273 -6.02 6.46 30.45
C GLU A 273 -6.80 7.74 30.15
N ARG A 274 -6.31 8.57 29.21
CA ARG A 274 -6.97 9.84 28.86
C ARG A 274 -8.09 9.69 27.83
N ASN A 275 -8.22 8.53 27.16
CA ASN A 275 -9.25 8.24 26.15
C ASN A 275 -10.04 6.96 26.50
N PRO A 276 -10.83 6.95 27.58
CA PRO A 276 -11.61 5.77 27.99
C PRO A 276 -12.57 5.26 26.90
N ASN A 277 -13.06 6.15 26.03
CA ASN A 277 -13.96 5.82 24.92
C ASN A 277 -13.30 4.97 23.82
N PHE A 278 -11.97 4.82 23.81
CA PHE A 278 -11.30 3.91 22.89
C PHE A 278 -11.54 2.43 23.25
N ALA A 279 -12.03 2.15 24.47
CA ALA A 279 -12.30 0.80 24.96
C ALA A 279 -11.06 -0.12 24.90
N LEU A 280 -9.88 0.44 25.18
CA LEU A 280 -8.58 -0.24 25.16
C LEU A 280 -7.97 -0.41 26.58
N ALA A 281 -8.78 -0.34 27.64
CA ALA A 281 -8.29 -0.43 29.03
C ALA A 281 -7.56 -1.76 29.31
N ASP A 282 -7.96 -2.85 28.65
CA ASP A 282 -7.29 -4.14 28.70
C ASP A 282 -5.94 -4.15 27.95
N ARG A 283 -5.61 -3.10 27.20
CA ARG A 283 -4.34 -2.96 26.48
C ARG A 283 -3.32 -2.08 27.20
N ALA A 284 -3.63 -1.59 28.41
CA ALA A 284 -2.64 -1.01 29.32
C ALA A 284 -1.75 -2.12 29.91
N MET A 285 -0.84 -2.67 29.10
CA MET A 285 -0.17 -3.94 29.38
C MET A 285 0.75 -3.90 30.60
N LEU A 286 1.48 -2.81 30.82
CA LEU A 286 2.41 -2.69 31.95
C LEU A 286 1.68 -2.76 33.30
N LYS A 287 0.44 -2.26 33.40
CA LYS A 287 -0.38 -2.39 34.62
C LYS A 287 -0.73 -3.83 34.99
N LYS A 288 -0.65 -4.75 34.03
CA LYS A 288 -1.00 -6.16 34.23
C LYS A 288 0.20 -7.01 34.66
N VAL A 289 1.39 -6.43 34.67
CA VAL A 289 2.64 -7.12 35.01
C VAL A 289 2.86 -7.12 36.52
N ASP A 290 3.09 -8.29 37.08
CA ASP A 290 3.69 -8.45 38.39
C ASP A 290 5.22 -8.45 38.23
N PHE A 291 5.81 -7.26 38.37
CA PHE A 291 7.26 -7.05 38.24
C PHE A 291 8.08 -7.79 39.32
N SER A 292 7.47 -8.14 40.46
CA SER A 292 8.19 -8.81 41.55
C SER A 292 8.36 -10.30 41.27
N ASN A 293 7.31 -10.93 40.71
CA ASN A 293 7.30 -12.36 40.44
C ASN A 293 7.61 -12.71 38.97
N GLY A 294 7.56 -11.74 38.05
CA GLY A 294 7.87 -11.96 36.64
C GLY A 294 6.72 -12.60 35.84
N PHE A 295 5.48 -12.26 36.18
CA PHE A 295 4.27 -12.77 35.52
C PHE A 295 3.40 -11.63 34.98
N ILE A 296 2.50 -11.94 34.07
CA ILE A 296 1.44 -11.04 33.58
C ILE A 296 0.08 -11.74 33.64
N ILE A 297 -0.96 -10.98 33.99
CA ILE A 297 -2.33 -11.48 33.92
C ILE A 297 -2.90 -11.26 32.52
N LEU A 298 -3.11 -12.35 31.78
CA LEU A 298 -3.73 -12.36 30.45
C LEU A 298 -4.98 -13.22 30.47
N GLU A 299 -6.13 -12.64 30.09
CA GLU A 299 -7.40 -13.36 30.00
C GLU A 299 -7.80 -14.08 31.31
N GLY A 300 -7.34 -13.56 32.46
CA GLY A 300 -7.57 -14.15 33.79
C GLY A 300 -6.54 -15.21 34.21
N GLU A 301 -5.60 -15.56 33.34
CA GLU A 301 -4.52 -16.51 33.61
C GLU A 301 -3.21 -15.78 34.00
N SER A 302 -2.45 -16.35 34.93
CA SER A 302 -1.10 -15.89 35.26
C SER A 302 -0.08 -16.56 34.34
N VAL A 303 0.64 -15.75 33.55
CA VAL A 303 1.54 -16.22 32.49
C VAL A 303 2.94 -15.69 32.76
N GLY A 304 3.95 -16.56 32.71
CA GLY A 304 5.35 -16.17 32.94
C GLY A 304 5.91 -15.34 31.78
N LEU A 305 6.65 -14.29 32.11
CA LEU A 305 7.33 -13.45 31.11
C LEU A 305 8.65 -14.09 30.66
N SER A 306 8.94 -14.00 29.36
CA SER A 306 10.23 -14.44 28.79
C SER A 306 11.38 -13.47 29.08
N ASP A 307 11.06 -12.22 29.41
CA ASP A 307 12.00 -11.19 29.82
C ASP A 307 11.35 -10.35 30.92
N THR A 308 12.01 -10.26 32.07
CA THR A 308 11.52 -9.60 33.29
C THR A 308 12.27 -8.31 33.62
N TYR A 309 13.19 -7.87 32.75
CA TYR A 309 14.04 -6.71 33.00
C TYR A 309 13.41 -5.43 32.44
N PHE A 310 12.77 -4.65 33.32
CA PHE A 310 12.11 -3.37 33.01
C PHE A 310 12.72 -2.20 33.81
N PRO A 311 13.96 -1.79 33.50
CA PRO A 311 14.77 -0.91 34.36
C PRO A 311 14.19 0.50 34.55
N THR A 312 13.38 0.98 33.60
CA THR A 312 12.81 2.33 33.65
C THR A 312 11.36 2.33 34.14
N VAL A 313 10.73 1.18 34.38
CA VAL A 313 9.31 1.12 34.76
C VAL A 313 9.15 1.25 36.28
N ASN A 314 8.35 2.22 36.72
CA ASN A 314 7.94 2.34 38.11
C ASN A 314 6.66 1.53 38.35
N SER A 315 6.72 0.49 39.17
CA SER A 315 5.55 -0.36 39.46
C SER A 315 4.37 0.38 40.12
N ASN A 316 4.61 1.51 40.77
CA ASN A 316 3.55 2.34 41.35
C ASN A 316 2.93 3.31 40.33
N SER A 317 3.57 3.51 39.18
CA SER A 317 3.12 4.39 38.10
C SER A 317 3.71 3.94 36.78
N THR A 318 3.10 2.92 36.20
CA THR A 318 3.64 2.19 35.03
C THR A 318 3.72 3.05 33.77
N SER A 319 2.83 4.03 33.61
CA SER A 319 2.83 5.00 32.51
C SER A 319 3.82 6.16 32.67
N ALA A 320 4.48 6.30 33.82
CA ALA A 320 5.41 7.42 34.06
C ALA A 320 6.70 7.28 33.24
N LEU A 321 7.06 8.36 32.54
CA LEU A 321 8.34 8.46 31.84
C LEU A 321 9.42 8.96 32.81
N THR A 322 10.62 8.40 32.70
CA THR A 322 11.80 8.98 33.34
C THR A 322 12.20 10.28 32.65
N ASP A 323 13.00 11.13 33.30
CA ASP A 323 13.51 12.36 32.68
C ASP A 323 14.29 12.07 31.38
N GLN A 324 15.02 10.95 31.34
CA GLN A 324 15.77 10.52 30.17
C GLN A 324 14.83 10.04 29.04
N GLU A 325 13.80 9.26 29.35
CA GLU A 325 12.78 8.84 28.38
C GLU A 325 12.02 10.04 27.80
N TRP A 326 11.67 11.01 28.65
CA TRP A 326 11.04 12.26 28.24
C TRP A 326 11.95 13.06 27.29
N SER A 327 13.23 13.19 27.64
CA SER A 327 14.22 13.86 26.79
C SER A 327 14.37 13.18 25.43
N VAL A 328 14.37 11.85 25.38
CA VAL A 328 14.47 11.09 24.13
C VAL A 328 13.24 11.32 23.25
N ILE A 329 12.03 11.22 23.79
CA ILE A 329 10.82 11.29 22.97
C ILE A 329 10.52 12.72 22.50
N GLU A 330 10.80 13.74 23.30
CA GLU A 330 10.64 15.14 22.88
C GLU A 330 11.69 15.54 21.83
N ASP A 331 12.93 15.04 21.94
CA ASP A 331 13.96 15.21 20.91
C ASP A 331 13.54 14.56 19.58
N LEU A 332 13.12 13.29 19.61
CA LEU A 332 12.60 12.62 18.41
C LEU A 332 11.41 13.39 17.81
N LYS A 333 10.48 13.85 18.64
CA LYS A 333 9.33 14.66 18.18
C LYS A 333 9.76 15.93 17.47
N ALA A 334 10.73 16.67 18.00
CA ALA A 334 11.25 17.86 17.32
C ALA A 334 11.78 17.49 15.93
N GLN A 335 12.59 16.44 15.83
CA GLN A 335 13.17 15.99 14.56
C GLN A 335 12.10 15.52 13.54
N PHE A 336 11.08 14.77 13.96
CA PHE A 336 10.00 14.34 13.06
C PHE A 336 9.15 15.51 12.54
N VAL A 337 8.89 16.50 13.39
CA VAL A 337 8.12 17.70 13.01
C VAL A 337 8.93 18.62 12.10
N GLU A 338 10.25 18.72 12.31
CA GLU A 338 11.16 19.59 11.56
C GLU A 338 11.72 18.95 10.29
N SER A 339 11.61 17.63 10.10
CA SER A 339 12.10 16.92 8.92
C SER A 339 11.41 17.38 7.63
N GLU A 340 12.06 18.25 6.86
CA GLU A 340 11.51 18.85 5.64
C GLU A 340 11.03 17.81 4.63
N ARG A 341 11.83 16.77 4.38
CA ARG A 341 11.48 15.71 3.42
C ARG A 341 10.29 14.87 3.89
N LEU A 342 10.24 14.51 5.18
CA LEU A 342 9.08 13.83 5.75
C LEU A 342 7.83 14.69 5.63
N GLN A 343 7.91 15.98 5.99
CA GLN A 343 6.79 16.91 5.89
C GLN A 343 6.32 17.05 4.43
N LYS A 344 7.23 17.12 3.45
CA LYS A 344 6.90 17.12 2.01
C LYS A 344 6.11 15.87 1.61
N HIS A 345 6.53 14.69 2.05
CA HIS A 345 5.86 13.42 1.76
C HIS A 345 4.48 13.33 2.42
N ILE A 346 4.36 13.70 3.70
CA ILE A 346 3.10 13.66 4.42
C ILE A 346 2.11 14.71 3.87
N ASN A 347 2.58 15.89 3.46
CA ASN A 347 1.77 16.86 2.73
C ASN A 347 1.16 16.25 1.46
N PHE A 348 1.95 15.47 0.70
CA PHE A 348 1.46 14.80 -0.50
C PHE A 348 0.40 13.74 -0.19
N LEU A 349 0.58 12.94 0.88
CA LEU A 349 -0.43 11.98 1.34
C LEU A 349 -1.75 12.66 1.72
N PHE A 350 -1.68 13.80 2.42
CA PHE A 350 -2.88 14.58 2.73
C PHE A 350 -3.53 15.22 1.51
N ALA A 351 -2.74 15.66 0.53
CA ALA A 351 -3.24 16.32 -0.67
C ALA A 351 -3.90 15.35 -1.67
N ASN A 352 -3.37 14.12 -1.78
CA ASN A 352 -3.80 13.14 -2.79
C ASN A 352 -4.46 11.90 -2.19
N GLY A 353 -4.68 11.87 -0.87
CA GLY A 353 -5.28 10.72 -0.21
C GLY A 353 -6.40 11.03 0.77
N SER A 354 -7.08 9.96 1.15
CA SER A 354 -8.22 9.91 2.06
C SER A 354 -8.29 8.55 2.75
N LEU A 355 -9.14 8.38 3.77
CA LEU A 355 -9.43 7.03 4.31
C LEU A 355 -10.34 6.22 3.39
N LEU A 356 -11.15 6.92 2.58
CA LEU A 356 -12.18 6.34 1.72
C LEU A 356 -12.34 7.19 0.46
N ALA A 357 -12.53 6.53 -0.67
CA ALA A 357 -12.91 7.17 -1.92
C ALA A 357 -13.98 6.34 -2.66
N SER A 358 -14.81 7.01 -3.45
CA SER A 358 -15.70 6.34 -4.40
C SER A 358 -15.89 7.19 -5.65
N ASP A 359 -16.08 6.52 -6.79
CA ASP A 359 -16.38 7.15 -8.08
C ASP A 359 -17.62 6.56 -8.78
N GLY A 360 -18.49 5.92 -8.00
CA GLY A 360 -19.71 5.25 -8.47
C GLY A 360 -19.45 3.82 -8.94
N ARG A 361 -18.39 3.55 -9.71
CA ARG A 361 -18.04 2.18 -10.09
C ARG A 361 -17.22 1.47 -9.02
N PHE A 362 -16.31 2.19 -8.38
CA PHE A 362 -15.44 1.64 -7.35
C PHE A 362 -15.65 2.33 -6.00
N VAL A 363 -15.50 1.55 -4.93
CA VAL A 363 -15.38 2.03 -3.54
C VAL A 363 -14.03 1.55 -3.03
N MET A 364 -13.17 2.46 -2.60
CA MET A 364 -11.78 2.17 -2.24
C MET A 364 -11.52 2.54 -0.79
N PHE A 365 -11.01 1.59 0.00
CA PHE A 365 -10.49 1.79 1.36
C PHE A 365 -9.49 0.67 1.67
N HIS A 366 -8.54 0.90 2.58
CA HIS A 366 -7.47 -0.06 2.82
C HIS A 366 -7.92 -1.32 3.59
N GLY A 367 -8.45 -1.18 4.81
CA GLY A 367 -8.78 -2.31 5.69
C GLY A 367 -10.20 -2.85 5.53
N CYS A 368 -11.12 -2.38 6.37
CA CYS A 368 -12.50 -2.87 6.47
C CYS A 368 -13.50 -1.78 6.86
N LEU A 369 -14.79 -2.04 6.64
CA LEU A 369 -15.85 -1.39 7.41
C LEU A 369 -15.97 -2.11 8.76
N PRO A 370 -15.71 -1.46 9.91
CA PRO A 370 -15.90 -2.08 11.22
C PRO A 370 -17.37 -2.42 11.44
N VAL A 371 -17.66 -3.69 11.68
CA VAL A 371 -19.01 -4.18 11.97
C VAL A 371 -19.05 -5.01 13.26
N ASN A 372 -20.24 -5.09 13.85
CA ASN A 372 -20.55 -6.00 14.95
C ASN A 372 -20.85 -7.42 14.43
N GLU A 373 -21.06 -8.37 15.34
CA GLU A 373 -21.45 -9.75 14.99
C GLU A 373 -22.77 -9.84 14.21
N ASP A 374 -23.67 -8.86 14.35
CA ASP A 374 -24.90 -8.75 13.54
C ASP A 374 -24.68 -8.09 12.16
N LEU A 375 -23.42 -7.87 11.79
CA LEU A 375 -22.95 -7.29 10.52
C LEU A 375 -23.40 -5.84 10.27
N LYS A 376 -23.88 -5.14 11.29
CA LYS A 376 -24.16 -3.71 11.20
C LYS A 376 -22.91 -2.87 11.47
N PRO A 377 -22.78 -1.67 10.86
CA PRO A 377 -21.70 -0.75 11.15
C PRO A 377 -21.58 -0.49 12.67
N ALA A 378 -20.41 -0.76 13.22
CA ALA A 378 -20.17 -0.61 14.65
C ALA A 378 -20.12 0.89 15.04
N PRO A 379 -20.81 1.32 16.11
CA PRO A 379 -20.73 2.68 16.60
C PRO A 379 -19.41 2.94 17.33
N PHE A 380 -18.86 4.14 17.13
CA PHE A 380 -17.68 4.62 17.83
C PHE A 380 -17.82 6.11 18.15
N GLN A 381 -17.31 6.54 19.32
CA GLN A 381 -17.47 7.91 19.77
C GLN A 381 -16.29 8.80 19.35
N VAL A 382 -16.54 9.76 18.45
CA VAL A 382 -15.57 10.78 18.04
C VAL A 382 -16.06 12.16 18.46
N ASN A 383 -15.28 12.92 19.23
CA ASN A 383 -15.67 14.24 19.75
C ASN A 383 -17.07 14.25 20.40
N GLN A 384 -17.33 13.27 21.28
CA GLN A 384 -18.61 13.07 21.98
C GLN A 384 -19.81 12.70 21.11
N ARG A 385 -19.63 12.50 19.80
CA ARG A 385 -20.69 12.03 18.89
C ARG A 385 -20.47 10.56 18.59
N GLU A 386 -21.53 9.77 18.72
CA GLU A 386 -21.55 8.39 18.26
C GLU A 386 -21.73 8.38 16.74
N LEU A 387 -20.79 7.77 16.04
CA LEU A 387 -20.75 7.69 14.58
C LEU A 387 -20.47 6.25 14.16
N SER A 388 -20.99 5.84 13.02
CA SER A 388 -20.72 4.53 12.42
C SER A 388 -20.65 4.69 10.89
N GLY A 389 -20.20 3.63 10.21
CA GLY A 389 -20.25 3.60 8.75
C GLY A 389 -19.46 4.73 8.10
N ARG A 390 -20.02 5.32 7.04
CA ARG A 390 -19.35 6.43 6.33
C ARG A 390 -19.02 7.62 7.22
N ALA A 391 -19.93 7.98 8.13
CA ALA A 391 -19.74 9.13 9.00
C ALA A 391 -18.53 8.95 9.94
N LEU A 392 -18.22 7.71 10.32
CA LEU A 392 -17.05 7.40 11.13
C LEU A 392 -15.74 7.58 10.34
N PHE A 393 -15.69 7.12 9.08
CA PHE A 393 -14.55 7.35 8.18
C PHE A 393 -14.28 8.86 8.01
N ASP A 394 -15.31 9.63 7.69
CA ASP A 394 -15.19 11.07 7.48
C ASP A 394 -14.71 11.78 8.76
N ALA A 395 -15.18 11.34 9.93
CA ALA A 395 -14.79 11.92 11.22
C ALA A 395 -13.34 11.63 11.60
N PHE A 396 -12.86 10.41 11.36
CA PHE A 396 -11.45 10.03 11.57
C PHE A 396 -10.52 10.80 10.63
N GLU A 397 -10.86 10.86 9.34
CA GLU A 397 -10.08 11.63 8.37
C GLU A 397 -9.99 13.11 8.77
N LEU A 398 -11.11 13.70 9.19
CA LEU A 398 -11.13 15.08 9.68
C LEU A 398 -10.24 15.26 10.91
N GLN A 399 -10.15 14.29 11.83
CA GLN A 399 -9.24 14.39 12.97
C GLN A 399 -7.78 14.37 12.52
N LEU A 400 -7.41 13.47 11.61
CA LEU A 400 -6.05 13.39 11.07
C LEU A 400 -5.63 14.71 10.40
N ARG A 401 -6.49 15.27 9.54
CA ARG A 401 -6.24 16.56 8.89
C ARG A 401 -6.12 17.71 9.89
N LYS A 402 -6.94 17.70 10.96
CA LYS A 402 -6.84 18.68 12.06
C LYS A 402 -5.56 18.51 12.87
N ALA A 403 -5.14 17.28 13.18
CA ALA A 403 -3.90 16.99 13.89
C ALA A 403 -2.72 17.58 13.13
N TYR A 404 -2.64 17.28 11.83
CA TYR A 404 -1.55 17.72 10.99
C TYR A 404 -1.54 19.24 10.75
N SER A 405 -2.69 19.86 10.47
CA SER A 405 -2.77 21.33 10.27
C SER A 405 -2.44 22.13 11.54
N ARG A 406 -2.57 21.53 12.72
CA ARG A 406 -2.29 22.15 14.02
C ARG A 406 -1.03 21.59 14.69
N ARG A 407 -0.20 20.83 13.96
CA ARG A 407 1.09 20.34 14.44
C ARG A 407 1.94 21.52 14.92
N GLY A 408 2.50 21.42 16.11
CA GLY A 408 3.22 22.52 16.79
C GLY A 408 2.36 23.39 17.71
N SER A 409 1.03 23.23 17.73
CA SER A 409 0.18 23.83 18.77
C SER A 409 0.12 22.99 20.04
N LYS A 410 -0.07 23.63 21.19
CA LYS A 410 -0.04 22.95 22.52
C LYS A 410 -1.24 22.02 22.80
N ASN A 411 -2.31 22.09 22.00
CA ASN A 411 -3.59 21.42 22.28
C ASN A 411 -4.06 20.52 21.12
N CYS A 412 -3.28 19.51 20.77
CA CYS A 412 -3.64 18.52 19.74
C CYS A 412 -3.62 17.06 20.21
N LEU A 413 -3.44 16.78 21.51
CA LEU A 413 -3.28 15.41 22.01
C LEU A 413 -4.37 14.45 21.50
N TYR A 414 -5.65 14.76 21.70
CA TYR A 414 -6.74 13.91 21.21
C TYR A 414 -6.68 13.63 19.69
N LEU A 415 -6.33 14.65 18.91
CA LEU A 415 -6.24 14.52 17.45
C LEU A 415 -5.09 13.60 17.04
N SER A 416 -3.97 13.67 17.76
CA SER A 416 -2.81 12.78 17.59
C SER A 416 -3.09 11.36 18.07
N ASP A 417 -3.86 11.20 19.15
CA ASP A 417 -4.24 9.89 19.70
C ASP A 417 -5.13 9.09 18.75
N ILE A 418 -5.91 9.77 17.91
CA ILE A 418 -6.71 9.12 16.85
C ILE A 418 -5.82 8.46 15.80
N ALA A 419 -4.64 9.01 15.48
CA ALA A 419 -3.72 8.36 14.55
C ALA A 419 -3.22 7.02 15.11
N TRP A 420 -2.90 6.98 16.41
CA TRP A 420 -2.58 5.72 17.10
C TRP A 420 -3.78 4.77 17.15
N TYR A 421 -4.97 5.28 17.48
CA TYR A 421 -6.17 4.44 17.49
C TYR A 421 -6.44 3.80 16.13
N LEU A 422 -6.21 4.53 15.04
CA LEU A 422 -6.36 3.98 13.70
C LEU A 422 -5.36 2.86 13.41
N TRP A 423 -4.19 2.87 14.04
CA TRP A 423 -3.19 1.81 13.93
C TRP A 423 -3.58 0.50 14.64
N CYS A 424 -4.19 0.57 15.83
CA CYS A 424 -4.35 -0.61 16.71
C CYS A 424 -5.75 -0.83 17.30
N GLY A 425 -6.68 0.09 17.09
CA GLY A 425 -8.01 0.08 17.69
C GLY A 425 -8.94 -0.95 17.02
N PRO A 426 -9.72 -1.73 17.78
CA PRO A 426 -10.54 -2.81 17.22
C PRO A 426 -11.65 -2.33 16.29
N LEU A 427 -12.10 -1.09 16.45
CA LEU A 427 -13.08 -0.44 15.58
C LEU A 427 -12.42 0.55 14.60
N SER A 428 -11.10 0.47 14.43
CA SER A 428 -10.41 1.19 13.35
C SER A 428 -10.73 0.55 12.00
N PRO A 429 -11.08 1.35 10.97
CA PRO A 429 -11.21 0.85 9.60
C PRO A 429 -9.90 0.38 8.98
N LEU A 430 -8.75 0.63 9.62
CA LEU A 430 -7.43 0.25 9.13
C LEU A 430 -6.79 -0.92 9.89
N PHE A 431 -7.35 -1.34 11.04
CA PHE A 431 -6.72 -2.38 11.86
C PHE A 431 -7.33 -3.77 11.62
N GLY A 432 -8.66 -3.88 11.65
CA GLY A 432 -9.34 -5.12 11.27
C GLY A 432 -9.15 -6.33 12.20
N ARG A 433 -8.54 -6.14 13.37
CA ARG A 433 -8.31 -7.15 14.41
C ARG A 433 -8.99 -6.74 15.71
N ASN A 434 -9.12 -7.68 16.64
CA ASN A 434 -9.80 -7.45 17.92
C ASN A 434 -8.85 -6.87 18.99
N LYS A 435 -7.54 -7.16 18.88
CA LYS A 435 -6.52 -6.62 19.79
C LYS A 435 -5.14 -6.63 19.12
N MET A 436 -4.26 -5.72 19.52
CA MET A 436 -2.86 -5.66 19.08
C MET A 436 -1.97 -6.42 20.08
N THR A 437 -1.38 -7.55 19.69
CA THR A 437 -0.60 -8.41 20.60
C THR A 437 0.89 -8.11 20.65
N THR A 438 1.27 -6.83 20.46
CA THR A 438 2.69 -6.43 20.38
C THR A 438 3.45 -6.77 21.66
N PHE A 439 2.87 -6.51 22.84
CA PHE A 439 3.49 -6.84 24.13
C PHE A 439 3.68 -8.35 24.28
N GLU A 440 2.63 -9.13 24.02
CA GLU A 440 2.64 -10.58 24.13
C GLU A 440 3.70 -11.21 23.21
N ARG A 441 3.88 -10.66 22.01
CA ARG A 441 4.92 -11.13 21.08
C ARG A 441 6.35 -10.89 21.57
N TYR A 442 6.60 -9.86 22.38
CA TYR A 442 7.92 -9.59 22.94
C TYR A 442 8.19 -10.35 24.24
N PHE A 443 7.18 -10.50 25.09
CA PHE A 443 7.38 -10.92 26.48
C PHE A 443 6.68 -12.22 26.86
N VAL A 444 5.89 -12.84 25.97
CA VAL A 444 5.16 -14.08 26.27
C VAL A 444 5.51 -15.15 25.24
N ALA A 445 6.11 -16.25 25.72
CA ALA A 445 6.48 -17.38 24.85
C ALA A 445 5.27 -18.19 24.36
N ASP A 446 4.18 -18.21 25.14
CA ASP A 446 2.96 -18.94 24.78
C ASP A 446 2.20 -18.21 23.66
N LYS A 447 2.28 -18.79 22.46
CA LYS A 447 1.69 -18.24 21.23
C LYS A 447 0.16 -18.19 21.25
N ARG A 448 -0.52 -18.87 22.19
CA ARG A 448 -1.99 -18.77 22.32
C ARG A 448 -2.45 -17.33 22.57
N PHE A 449 -1.65 -16.56 23.32
CA PHE A 449 -1.93 -15.16 23.60
C PHE A 449 -1.57 -14.21 22.46
N HIS A 450 -0.97 -14.71 21.37
CA HIS A 450 -0.60 -13.90 20.21
C HIS A 450 -1.74 -13.76 19.20
N ASP A 451 -2.84 -14.50 19.36
CA ASP A 451 -4.00 -14.39 18.49
C ASP A 451 -4.67 -13.01 18.65
N GLU A 452 -4.88 -12.35 17.52
CA GLU A 452 -5.43 -10.99 17.44
C GLU A 452 -6.91 -11.01 17.06
N GLY A 453 -7.46 -12.18 16.70
CA GLY A 453 -8.81 -12.31 16.16
C GLY A 453 -8.97 -11.55 14.83
N LYS A 454 -10.21 -11.42 14.37
CA LYS A 454 -10.58 -10.66 13.17
C LYS A 454 -11.94 -10.00 13.39
N ASN A 455 -12.11 -8.80 12.85
CA ASN A 455 -13.44 -8.20 12.74
C ASN A 455 -14.36 -9.10 11.87
N PRO A 456 -15.66 -9.26 12.21
CA PRO A 456 -16.60 -10.10 11.45
C PRO A 456 -16.67 -9.79 9.94
N TYR A 457 -16.35 -8.55 9.53
CA TYR A 457 -16.21 -8.15 8.13
C TYR A 457 -15.41 -9.16 7.30
N PHE A 458 -14.23 -9.58 7.78
CA PHE A 458 -13.33 -10.43 7.00
C PHE A 458 -13.85 -11.85 6.78
N ASN A 459 -14.67 -12.35 7.71
CA ASN A 459 -15.27 -13.68 7.62
C ASN A 459 -16.51 -13.70 6.72
N THR A 460 -17.04 -12.53 6.35
CA THR A 460 -18.30 -12.40 5.60
C THR A 460 -18.10 -11.81 4.19
N ARG A 461 -16.86 -11.74 3.73
CA ARG A 461 -16.49 -11.17 2.42
C ARG A 461 -17.14 -11.87 1.23
N ASP A 462 -17.45 -13.16 1.33
CA ASP A 462 -18.12 -13.91 0.26
C ASP A 462 -19.64 -13.69 0.19
N ASN A 463 -20.24 -13.02 1.18
CA ASN A 463 -21.66 -12.74 1.18
C ASN A 463 -21.98 -11.51 0.32
N GLN A 464 -22.59 -11.76 -0.85
CA GLN A 464 -22.91 -10.72 -1.83
C GLN A 464 -23.87 -9.65 -1.30
N THR A 465 -24.86 -10.01 -0.47
CA THR A 465 -25.80 -9.04 0.11
C THR A 465 -25.09 -8.11 1.09
N PHE A 466 -24.18 -8.65 1.90
CA PHE A 466 -23.36 -7.88 2.83
C PHE A 466 -22.42 -6.94 2.08
N ILE A 467 -21.66 -7.43 1.10
CA ILE A 467 -20.75 -6.59 0.31
C ILE A 467 -21.52 -5.46 -0.42
N ALA A 468 -22.68 -5.76 -0.99
CA ALA A 468 -23.54 -4.74 -1.59
C ALA A 468 -24.03 -3.69 -0.56
N SER A 469 -24.28 -4.08 0.70
CA SER A 469 -24.65 -3.12 1.74
C SER A 469 -23.46 -2.28 2.19
N VAL A 470 -22.26 -2.86 2.27
CA VAL A 470 -21.01 -2.13 2.57
C VAL A 470 -20.73 -1.09 1.50
N ALA A 471 -20.86 -1.46 0.22
CA ALA A 471 -20.64 -0.55 -0.90
C ALA A 471 -21.60 0.66 -0.84
N LYS A 472 -22.89 0.42 -0.56
CA LYS A 472 -23.89 1.48 -0.34
C LYS A 472 -23.57 2.35 0.87
N GLU A 473 -23.24 1.73 2.01
CA GLU A 473 -22.91 2.42 3.25
C GLU A 473 -21.75 3.40 3.04
N LEU A 474 -20.77 3.03 2.23
CA LEU A 474 -19.56 3.82 2.00
C LEU A 474 -19.63 4.80 0.81
N GLY A 475 -20.80 4.94 0.19
CA GLY A 475 -21.07 5.96 -0.82
C GLY A 475 -21.00 5.50 -2.28
N GLY A 476 -20.97 4.18 -2.52
CA GLY A 476 -21.25 3.57 -3.81
C GLY A 476 -22.73 3.15 -3.95
N ASP A 477 -23.00 2.26 -4.90
CA ASP A 477 -24.26 1.53 -5.04
C ASP A 477 -24.05 0.04 -4.72
N GLY A 478 -25.12 -0.77 -4.82
CA GLY A 478 -25.03 -2.20 -4.52
C GLY A 478 -24.27 -3.05 -5.53
N SER A 479 -23.92 -2.47 -6.68
CA SER A 479 -23.16 -3.08 -7.77
C SER A 479 -21.73 -2.52 -7.89
N SER A 480 -21.39 -1.46 -7.16
CA SER A 480 -20.03 -0.94 -7.09
C SER A 480 -19.08 -2.02 -6.61
N VAL A 481 -17.89 -2.07 -7.23
CA VAL A 481 -16.83 -2.99 -6.83
C VAL A 481 -16.02 -2.35 -5.71
N ILE A 482 -15.95 -3.03 -4.57
CA ILE A 482 -15.06 -2.65 -3.48
C ILE A 482 -13.64 -3.09 -3.83
N VAL A 483 -12.66 -2.21 -3.66
CA VAL A 483 -11.24 -2.50 -3.82
C VAL A 483 -10.54 -2.19 -2.50
N ASN A 484 -9.92 -3.20 -1.89
CA ASN A 484 -9.20 -3.06 -0.61
C ASN A 484 -7.88 -3.85 -0.58
N GLY A 485 -7.15 -3.76 0.55
CA GLY A 485 -5.88 -4.44 0.81
C GLY A 485 -5.83 -5.06 2.20
N HIS A 486 -4.72 -4.85 2.93
CA HIS A 486 -4.51 -5.13 4.36
C HIS A 486 -4.37 -6.61 4.77
N LEU A 487 -5.15 -7.50 4.15
CA LEU A 487 -5.03 -8.95 4.37
C LEU A 487 -4.43 -9.64 3.15
N PRO A 488 -3.21 -10.20 3.27
CA PRO A 488 -2.54 -10.81 2.13
C PRO A 488 -3.30 -12.04 1.66
N VAL A 489 -3.53 -12.12 0.35
CA VAL A 489 -4.24 -13.24 -0.29
C VAL A 489 -3.28 -14.40 -0.52
N LYS A 490 -3.59 -15.57 0.04
CA LYS A 490 -2.75 -16.77 -0.12
C LYS A 490 -3.08 -17.54 -1.39
N LEU A 491 -2.69 -16.98 -2.53
CA LEU A 491 -2.91 -17.59 -3.84
C LEU A 491 -2.33 -19.01 -3.93
N LYS A 492 -1.15 -19.27 -3.34
CA LYS A 492 -0.55 -20.61 -3.28
C LYS A 492 -1.40 -21.64 -2.53
N ASP A 493 -2.26 -21.19 -1.61
CA ASP A 493 -3.15 -22.04 -0.80
C ASP A 493 -4.54 -22.16 -1.46
N GLY A 494 -4.74 -21.57 -2.65
CA GLY A 494 -6.00 -21.59 -3.40
C GLY A 494 -7.00 -20.52 -2.97
N GLU A 495 -6.60 -19.53 -2.15
CA GLU A 495 -7.47 -18.40 -1.82
C GLU A 495 -7.73 -17.54 -3.07
N SER A 496 -8.98 -17.09 -3.24
CA SER A 496 -9.34 -16.14 -4.31
C SER A 496 -9.18 -14.70 -3.81
N PRO A 497 -8.60 -13.79 -4.60
CA PRO A 497 -8.60 -12.35 -4.31
C PRO A 497 -9.96 -11.69 -4.63
N ARG A 498 -10.84 -12.41 -5.37
CA ARG A 498 -12.19 -11.97 -5.72
C ARG A 498 -13.19 -12.63 -4.77
N PHE A 499 -13.94 -11.81 -4.06
CA PHE A 499 -15.00 -12.23 -3.15
C PHE A 499 -16.36 -11.77 -3.68
N ALA A 500 -17.45 -12.38 -3.20
CA ALA A 500 -18.82 -11.99 -3.52
C ALA A 500 -19.07 -11.86 -5.05
N ASN A 501 -18.61 -12.84 -5.83
CA ASN A 501 -18.69 -12.83 -7.30
C ASN A 501 -18.03 -11.61 -7.96
N GLY A 502 -16.93 -11.12 -7.40
CA GLY A 502 -16.15 -10.00 -7.95
C GLY A 502 -16.62 -8.61 -7.53
N HIS A 503 -17.61 -8.50 -6.63
CA HIS A 503 -18.02 -7.21 -6.06
C HIS A 503 -17.07 -6.72 -4.95
N LEU A 504 -16.13 -7.56 -4.52
CA LEU A 504 -14.99 -7.18 -3.69
C LEU A 504 -13.71 -7.78 -4.27
N VAL A 505 -12.70 -6.96 -4.48
CA VAL A 505 -11.37 -7.36 -4.96
C VAL A 505 -10.32 -6.92 -3.93
N CYS A 506 -9.65 -7.88 -3.30
CA CYS A 506 -8.51 -7.61 -2.43
C CYS A 506 -7.23 -7.62 -3.28
N VAL A 507 -6.51 -6.49 -3.31
CA VAL A 507 -5.31 -6.29 -4.13
C VAL A 507 -4.03 -6.34 -3.28
N ASP A 508 -4.07 -7.04 -2.15
CA ASP A 508 -2.89 -7.33 -1.32
C ASP A 508 -2.26 -8.66 -1.77
N GLY A 509 -1.29 -8.54 -2.68
CA GLY A 509 -0.48 -9.66 -3.17
C GLY A 509 0.80 -9.91 -2.36
N GLY A 510 1.03 -9.17 -1.27
CA GLY A 510 2.25 -9.28 -0.49
C GLY A 510 3.50 -8.81 -1.24
N PHE A 511 3.61 -7.51 -1.54
CA PHE A 511 4.79 -6.97 -2.22
C PHE A 511 6.09 -7.17 -1.42
N SER A 512 6.02 -7.27 -0.09
CA SER A 512 7.18 -7.52 0.77
C SER A 512 7.74 -8.94 0.61
N GLY A 513 9.06 -9.09 0.75
CA GLY A 513 9.70 -10.41 0.68
C GLY A 513 9.17 -11.40 1.72
N ALA A 514 8.87 -10.90 2.92
CA ALA A 514 8.32 -11.72 4.01
C ALA A 514 6.93 -12.28 3.70
N TYR A 515 6.11 -11.57 2.92
CA TYR A 515 4.78 -12.03 2.55
C TYR A 515 4.76 -12.94 1.34
N ARG A 516 5.79 -12.96 0.49
CA ARG A 516 5.87 -13.88 -0.65
C ARG A 516 5.78 -15.34 -0.24
N ASP A 517 6.47 -15.71 0.83
CA ASP A 517 6.41 -17.08 1.35
C ASP A 517 4.99 -17.44 1.80
N LEU A 518 4.17 -16.44 2.15
CA LEU A 518 2.77 -16.61 2.53
C LEU A 518 1.82 -16.59 1.32
N THR A 519 2.01 -15.67 0.37
CA THR A 519 1.08 -15.44 -0.74
C THR A 519 1.36 -16.32 -1.95
N GLY A 520 2.63 -16.68 -2.18
CA GLY A 520 3.10 -17.40 -3.36
C GLY A 520 3.36 -16.53 -4.58
N VAL A 521 3.17 -15.20 -4.46
CA VAL A 521 3.35 -14.23 -5.53
C VAL A 521 4.14 -13.01 -5.02
N ALA A 522 4.68 -12.21 -5.92
CA ALA A 522 5.44 -11.00 -5.65
C ALA A 522 4.58 -9.73 -5.58
N GLY A 523 3.28 -9.83 -5.87
CA GLY A 523 2.33 -8.72 -5.84
C GLY A 523 1.11 -8.98 -6.71
N MET A 524 0.15 -8.06 -6.68
CA MET A 524 -1.03 -8.06 -7.55
C MET A 524 -1.29 -6.66 -8.12
N VAL A 525 -1.87 -6.62 -9.31
CA VAL A 525 -2.39 -5.38 -9.92
C VAL A 525 -3.79 -5.62 -10.45
N PHE A 526 -4.72 -4.76 -10.05
CA PHE A 526 -6.06 -4.73 -10.61
C PHE A 526 -6.18 -3.58 -11.60
N ILE A 527 -6.64 -3.87 -12.81
CA ILE A 527 -6.78 -2.89 -13.90
C ILE A 527 -8.23 -2.88 -14.34
N ALA A 528 -8.78 -1.70 -14.58
CA ALA A 528 -10.10 -1.55 -15.17
C ALA A 528 -10.07 -0.51 -16.29
N ASP A 529 -10.76 -0.80 -17.38
CA ASP A 529 -11.19 0.19 -18.36
C ASP A 529 -12.72 0.34 -18.32
N ALA A 530 -13.34 0.98 -19.31
CA ALA A 530 -14.78 1.20 -19.35
C ALA A 530 -15.60 -0.09 -19.28
N ASP A 531 -15.13 -1.17 -19.90
CA ASP A 531 -15.92 -2.38 -20.18
C ASP A 531 -15.39 -3.61 -19.43
N ASN A 532 -14.09 -3.65 -19.16
CA ASN A 532 -13.39 -4.82 -18.66
C ASN A 532 -12.66 -4.55 -17.34
N THR A 533 -12.33 -5.65 -16.66
CA THR A 533 -11.44 -5.65 -15.50
C THR A 533 -10.48 -6.82 -15.57
N TYR A 534 -9.24 -6.60 -15.17
CA TYR A 534 -8.15 -7.58 -15.19
C TYR A 534 -7.52 -7.59 -13.81
N LEU A 535 -7.23 -8.79 -13.31
CA LEU A 535 -6.47 -8.95 -12.08
C LEU A 535 -5.26 -9.80 -12.42
N PHE A 536 -4.08 -9.23 -12.22
CA PHE A 536 -2.82 -9.91 -12.51
C PHE A 536 -2.11 -10.23 -11.20
N SER A 537 -1.68 -11.48 -11.04
CA SER A 537 -0.60 -11.83 -10.11
C SER A 537 0.76 -11.56 -10.75
N ILE A 538 1.74 -11.24 -9.92
CA ILE A 538 3.12 -10.99 -10.35
C ILE A 538 4.01 -12.06 -9.74
N HIS A 539 4.85 -12.75 -10.53
CA HIS A 539 5.63 -13.89 -10.02
C HIS A 539 7.14 -13.65 -9.86
N GLU A 540 7.71 -12.65 -10.54
CA GLU A 540 9.17 -12.38 -10.51
C GLU A 540 9.48 -10.96 -10.01
N ARG A 541 10.67 -10.79 -9.40
CA ARG A 541 11.15 -9.53 -8.82
C ARG A 541 12.37 -8.97 -9.56
N SER A 542 12.30 -8.98 -10.88
CA SER A 542 13.32 -8.40 -11.76
C SER A 542 12.69 -7.34 -12.67
N SER A 543 13.49 -6.68 -13.51
CA SER A 543 13.00 -5.82 -14.59
C SER A 543 12.02 -6.54 -15.55
N ASN A 544 11.97 -7.87 -15.50
CA ASN A 544 11.04 -8.70 -16.26
C ASN A 544 9.94 -9.25 -15.34
N LEU A 545 9.08 -8.34 -14.85
CA LEU A 545 7.86 -8.75 -14.15
C LEU A 545 7.01 -9.62 -15.10
N LYS A 546 6.60 -10.80 -14.61
CA LYS A 546 5.64 -11.67 -15.29
C LYS A 546 4.26 -11.47 -14.67
N PHE A 547 3.35 -10.95 -15.47
CA PHE A 547 1.94 -10.79 -15.12
C PHE A 547 1.17 -12.03 -15.56
N GLN A 548 0.42 -12.62 -14.65
CA GLN A 548 -0.47 -13.75 -14.95
C GLN A 548 -1.89 -13.37 -14.59
N LEU A 549 -2.80 -13.49 -15.55
CA LEU A 549 -4.22 -13.19 -15.34
C LEU A 549 -4.86 -14.23 -14.42
N ILE A 550 -5.62 -13.79 -13.41
CA ILE A 550 -6.26 -14.63 -12.39
C ILE A 550 -7.73 -14.30 -12.12
#